data_AF-A0AA51L2V1-F1
#
_entry.id   AF-A0AA51L2V1-F1
#
_cell.length_a   1.000
_cell.length_b   1.000
_cell.length_c   1.000
_cell.angle_alpha   90.00
_cell.angle_beta   90.00
_cell.angle_gamma   90.00
#
_symmetry.space_group_name_H-M   'P 1'
#
loop_
_entity.id
_entity.type
_entity.pdbx_description
1 polymer ?
#
loop_
_entity_poly.entity_id
_entity_poly.type
_entity_poly.pdbx_seq_one_letter_code
_entity_poly.pdbx_strand_id
1 'polypeptide(L)'
;MVLKIAKMKSFSFLFGLIALIIIVCDILGIGLANLILNINPILRWLFLHHYHTLIVNEELQLKEPSSFLIHYNFVGYLIHFICFLLFGMLIDLIYSKLLFSKVSRT
;
A
#
# COMPACT_ATOMS: atom_id res chain seq x y z
N MET A 1 -38.79 3.05 5.48
CA MET A 1 -37.88 2.66 4.39
C MET A 1 -36.54 2.34 5.02
N VAL A 2 -36.31 1.05 5.31
CA VAL A 2 -35.14 0.58 6.05
C VAL A 2 -33.91 0.92 5.24
N LEU A 3 -33.08 1.83 5.76
CA LEU A 3 -31.74 2.08 5.27
C LEU A 3 -30.97 0.75 5.39
N LYS A 4 -31.03 -0.07 4.33
CA LYS A 4 -30.05 -1.13 4.10
C LYS A 4 -28.74 -0.40 3.83
N ILE A 5 -28.09 0.05 4.90
CA ILE A 5 -26.66 0.31 4.93
C ILE A 5 -26.06 -1.06 4.67
N ALA A 6 -26.00 -1.44 3.40
CA ALA A 6 -25.17 -2.55 2.99
C ALA A 6 -23.79 -2.22 3.55
N LYS A 7 -23.33 -3.03 4.52
CA LYS A 7 -21.94 -3.10 4.93
C LYS A 7 -21.11 -3.53 3.71
N MET A 8 -20.99 -2.67 2.70
CA MET A 8 -19.91 -2.78 1.74
C MET A 8 -18.67 -2.41 2.55
N LYS A 9 -17.92 -3.43 2.98
CA LYS A 9 -16.57 -3.21 3.48
C LYS A 9 -15.84 -2.46 2.35
N SER A 10 -15.55 -1.18 2.54
CA SER A 10 -14.79 -0.43 1.54
C SER A 10 -13.43 -1.09 1.43
N PHE A 11 -13.12 -1.63 0.26
CA PHE A 11 -11.80 -2.20 -0.01
C PHE A 11 -10.74 -1.11 0.14
N SER A 12 -11.04 0.15 -0.23
CA SER A 12 -10.16 1.31 0.04
C SER A 12 -9.77 1.41 1.51
N PHE A 13 -10.74 1.34 2.41
CA PHE A 13 -10.48 1.39 3.85
C PHE A 13 -9.66 0.18 4.32
N LEU A 14 -10.01 -1.02 3.87
CA LEU A 14 -9.30 -2.25 4.25
C LEU A 14 -7.84 -2.22 3.79
N PHE A 15 -7.57 -1.88 2.53
CA PHE A 15 -6.22 -1.81 2.00
C PHE A 15 -5.42 -0.67 2.64
N GLY A 16 -6.04 0.48 2.92
CA GLY A 16 -5.40 1.56 3.67
C GLY A 16 -5.00 1.13 5.08
N LEU A 17 -5.89 0.41 5.78
CA LEU A 17 -5.60 -0.12 7.12
C LEU A 17 -4.45 -1.14 7.08
N ILE A 18 -4.45 -2.05 6.11
CA ILE A 18 -3.37 -3.03 5.91
C ILE A 18 -2.03 -2.31 5.67
N ALA A 19 -2.01 -1.31 4.78
CA ALA A 19 -0.80 -0.54 4.52
C ALA A 19 -0.26 0.15 5.77
N LEU A 20 -1.15 0.74 6.59
CA LEU A 20 -0.77 1.39 7.84
C LEU A 20 -0.21 0.40 8.85
N ILE A 21 -0.80 -0.79 8.99
CA ILE A 21 -0.27 -1.85 9.86
C ILE A 21 1.14 -2.26 9.41
N ILE A 22 1.33 -2.47 8.10
CA ILE A 22 2.65 -2.87 7.56
C ILE A 22 3.70 -1.79 7.86
N ILE A 23 3.36 -0.50 7.65
CA ILE A 23 4.25 0.63 7.95
C ILE A 23 4.61 0.67 9.44
N VAL A 24 3.63 0.54 10.33
CA VAL A 24 3.87 0.54 11.78
C VAL A 24 4.76 -0.62 12.20
N CYS A 25 4.49 -1.83 11.69
CA CYS A 25 5.32 -3.00 11.97
C CYS A 25 6.76 -2.81 11.48
N ASP A 26 6.96 -2.16 10.33
CA ASP A 26 8.29 -1.87 9.81
C ASP A 26 9.05 -0.85 10.69
N ILE A 27 8.37 0.22 11.10
CA ILE A 27 8.92 1.23 12.02
C ILE A 27 9.30 0.60 13.37
N LEU A 28 8.56 -0.42 13.82
CA LEU A 28 8.87 -1.18 15.05
C LEU A 28 10.04 -2.18 14.87
N GLY A 29 10.69 -2.21 13.70
CA GLY A 29 11.84 -3.06 13.44
C GLY A 29 11.50 -4.52 13.13
N ILE A 30 10.26 -4.83 12.75
CA ILE A 30 9.84 -6.20 12.38
C ILE A 30 10.37 -6.59 10.99
N GLY A 31 10.98 -5.65 10.26
CA GLY A 31 11.68 -5.92 9.01
C GLY A 31 10.74 -6.19 7.83
N LEU A 32 9.62 -5.47 7.78
CA LEU A 32 8.64 -5.61 6.70
C LEU A 32 8.98 -4.78 5.46
N ALA A 33 10.06 -3.98 5.47
CA ALA A 33 10.48 -3.19 4.34
C ALA A 33 10.69 -4.01 3.05
N ASN A 34 11.31 -5.18 3.17
CA ASN A 34 11.50 -6.07 2.03
C ASN A 34 10.16 -6.61 1.51
N LEU A 35 9.19 -6.83 2.39
CA LEU A 35 7.83 -7.20 2.01
C LEU A 35 7.16 -6.04 1.28
N ILE A 36 7.25 -4.81 1.81
CA ILE A 36 6.74 -3.58 1.17
C ILE A 36 7.27 -3.44 -0.25
N LEU A 37 8.58 -3.67 -0.47
CA LEU A 37 9.20 -3.60 -1.79
C LEU A 37 8.60 -4.65 -2.74
N ASN A 38 8.43 -5.88 -2.28
CA ASN A 38 7.99 -6.99 -3.11
C ASN A 38 6.50 -6.92 -3.47
N ILE A 39 5.65 -6.43 -2.56
CA ILE A 39 4.20 -6.36 -2.79
C ILE A 39 3.78 -5.08 -3.51
N ASN A 40 4.58 -4.01 -3.45
CA ASN A 40 4.27 -2.76 -4.15
C ASN A 40 5.12 -2.63 -5.43
N PRO A 41 4.53 -2.86 -6.62
CA PRO A 41 5.28 -2.83 -7.87
C PRO A 41 5.84 -1.44 -8.21
N ILE A 42 5.22 -0.36 -7.73
CA ILE A 42 5.70 1.01 -7.97
C ILE A 42 6.98 1.26 -7.17
N LEU A 43 7.00 0.86 -5.89
CA LEU A 43 8.22 0.95 -5.08
C LEU A 43 9.33 0.07 -5.66
N ARG A 44 9.01 -1.14 -6.09
CA ARG A 44 9.97 -2.03 -6.75
C ARG A 44 10.56 -1.40 -8.02
N TRP A 45 9.71 -0.78 -8.84
CA TRP A 45 10.14 -0.11 -10.06
C TRP A 45 11.08 1.06 -9.75
N LEU A 46 10.72 1.92 -8.79
CA LEU A 46 11.55 3.05 -8.35
C LEU A 46 12.91 2.57 -7.83
N PHE A 47 12.92 1.51 -7.03
CA PHE A 47 14.15 0.93 -6.49
C PHE A 47 15.08 0.41 -7.60
N LEU A 48 14.53 -0.32 -8.58
CA LEU A 48 15.30 -0.91 -9.68
C LEU A 48 15.81 0.12 -10.70
N HIS A 49 15.13 1.26 -10.86
CA HIS A 49 15.48 2.29 -11.85
C HIS A 49 16.32 3.44 -11.25
N HIS A 50 17.11 3.14 -10.21
CA HIS A 50 18.01 4.09 -9.55
C HIS A 50 17.33 5.29 -8.87
N TYR A 51 16.02 5.21 -8.59
CA TYR A 51 15.31 6.19 -7.77
C TYR A 51 15.24 5.78 -6.29
N HIS A 52 16.11 4.86 -5.85
CA HIS A 52 16.12 4.36 -4.47
C HIS A 52 16.41 5.48 -3.45
N THR A 53 17.24 6.47 -3.80
CA THR A 53 17.53 7.67 -2.98
C THR A 53 16.26 8.44 -2.57
N LEU A 54 15.21 8.40 -3.39
CA LEU A 54 13.95 9.10 -3.12
C LEU A 54 13.09 8.37 -2.09
N ILE A 55 13.26 7.06 -1.93
CA ILE A 55 12.39 6.21 -1.11
C ILE A 55 13.12 5.57 0.08
N VAL A 56 14.45 5.44 0.01
CA VAL A 56 15.30 4.86 1.06
C VAL A 56 16.01 5.99 1.81
N ASN A 57 16.17 5.82 3.11
CA ASN A 57 17.05 6.65 3.92
C ASN A 57 18.48 6.08 3.85
N GLU A 58 19.29 6.64 2.97
CA GLU A 58 20.67 6.18 2.74
C GLU A 58 21.56 6.35 3.97
N GLU A 59 21.36 7.40 4.77
CA GLU A 59 22.16 7.62 5.98
C GLU A 59 21.95 6.52 7.00
N LEU A 60 20.72 6.04 7.17
CA LEU A 60 20.41 4.89 8.02
C LEU A 60 20.93 3.59 7.40
N GLN A 61 20.75 3.42 6.09
CA GLN A 61 21.23 2.23 5.37
C GLN A 61 22.75 2.07 5.46
N LEU A 62 23.51 3.16 5.36
CA LEU A 62 24.97 3.17 5.46
C LEU A 62 25.50 2.92 6.87
N LYS A 63 24.71 3.26 7.91
CA LYS A 63 25.04 2.97 9.30
C LYS A 63 24.84 1.49 9.67
N GLU A 64 24.02 0.79 8.91
CA GLU A 64 23.76 -0.65 9.08
C GLU A 64 24.06 -1.44 7.79
N PRO A 65 25.31 -1.45 7.29
CA PRO A 65 25.64 -2.01 5.98
C PRO A 65 25.45 -3.53 5.89
N SER A 66 25.35 -4.23 7.02
CA SER A 66 25.05 -5.66 7.10
C SER A 66 23.55 -5.97 7.19
N SER A 67 22.70 -4.95 7.27
CA SER A 67 21.26 -5.13 7.36
C SER A 67 20.68 -5.47 6.00
N PHE A 68 20.09 -6.66 5.89
CA PHE A 68 19.29 -7.06 4.73
C PHE A 68 17.99 -6.25 4.62
N LEU A 69 17.69 -5.40 5.61
CA LEU A 69 16.49 -4.59 5.67
C LEU A 69 16.72 -3.23 5.04
N ILE A 70 15.78 -2.85 4.17
CA ILE A 70 15.75 -1.54 3.54
C ILE A 70 15.13 -0.55 4.53
N HIS A 71 15.80 0.56 4.78
CA HIS A 71 15.25 1.61 5.64
C HIS A 71 14.48 2.63 4.78
N TYR A 72 13.16 2.48 4.67
CA TYR A 72 12.36 3.47 3.94
C TYR A 72 12.34 4.83 4.64
N ASN A 73 12.40 5.89 3.84
CA ASN A 73 12.10 7.24 4.30
C ASN A 73 10.58 7.48 4.28
N PHE A 74 10.15 8.66 4.74
CA PHE A 74 8.75 9.05 4.75
C PHE A 74 8.07 8.94 3.36
N VAL A 75 8.78 9.30 2.30
CA VAL A 75 8.28 9.27 0.92
C VAL A 75 8.00 7.83 0.48
N GLY A 76 8.89 6.88 0.80
CA GLY A 76 8.68 5.46 0.53
C GLY A 76 7.41 4.93 1.18
N TYR A 77 7.19 5.22 2.46
CA TYR A 77 5.96 4.85 3.17
C TYR A 77 4.71 5.53 2.61
N LEU A 78 4.81 6.81 2.25
CA LEU A 78 3.70 7.55 1.66
C LEU A 78 3.27 6.94 0.32
N ILE A 79 4.24 6.64 -0.55
CA ILE A 79 3.97 5.95 -1.82
C ILE A 79 3.33 4.59 -1.55
N HIS A 80 3.84 3.82 -0.58
CA HIS A 80 3.24 2.53 -0.21
C HIS A 80 1.75 2.67 0.13
N PHE A 81 1.44 3.59 1.04
CA PHE A 81 0.09 3.86 1.51
C PHE A 81 -0.85 4.30 0.38
N ILE A 82 -0.42 5.27 -0.44
CA ILE A 82 -1.21 5.77 -1.56
C ILE A 82 -1.50 4.67 -2.59
N CYS A 83 -0.52 3.83 -2.92
CA CYS A 83 -0.72 2.73 -3.86
C CYS A 83 -1.78 1.75 -3.37
N PHE A 84 -1.73 1.37 -2.09
CA PHE A 84 -2.72 0.47 -1.49
C PHE A 84 -4.10 1.10 -1.44
N LEU A 85 -4.19 2.38 -1.08
CA LEU A 85 -5.45 3.11 -1.07
C LEU A 85 -6.08 3.16 -2.47
N LEU A 86 -5.29 3.54 -3.48
CA LEU A 86 -5.75 3.61 -4.87
C LEU A 86 -6.17 2.23 -5.41
N PHE A 87 -5.45 1.17 -5.04
CA PHE A 87 -5.81 -0.19 -5.41
C PHE A 87 -7.15 -0.60 -4.79
N GLY A 88 -7.37 -0.29 -3.51
CA GLY A 88 -8.66 -0.52 -2.86
C GLY A 88 -9.79 0.30 -3.50
N MET A 89 -9.52 1.56 -3.88
CA MET A 89 -10.48 2.41 -4.61
C MET A 89 -10.83 1.85 -5.97
N LEU A 90 -9.84 1.32 -6.70
CA LEU A 90 -10.08 0.68 -8.00
C LEU A 90 -11.00 -0.53 -7.85
N ILE A 91 -10.80 -1.37 -6.82
CA ILE A 91 -11.69 -2.50 -6.54
C ILE A 91 -13.09 -2.01 -6.18
N ASP A 92 -13.22 -1.00 -5.31
CA ASP A 92 -14.51 -0.41 -4.94
C ASP A 92 -15.27 0.10 -6.19
N LEU A 93 -14.57 0.78 -7.11
CA LEU A 93 -15.14 1.27 -8.37
C LEU A 93 -15.58 0.15 -9.31
N ILE A 94 -14.76 -0.89 -9.48
CA ILE A 94 -15.09 -2.06 -10.31
C ILE A 94 -16.31 -2.77 -9.74
N TYR A 95 -16.33 -3.01 -8.43
CA TYR A 95 -17.42 -3.69 -7.75
C TYR A 95 -18.74 -2.92 -7.88
N SER A 96 -18.70 -1.59 -7.69
CA SER A 96 -19.83 -0.70 -7.91
C SER A 96 -20.37 -0.82 -9.34
N LYS A 97 -19.50 -0.69 -10.36
CA LYS A 97 -19.90 -0.82 -11.77
C LYS A 97 -20.54 -2.17 -12.10
N LEU A 98 -19.97 -3.27 -11.61
CA LEU A 98 -20.50 -4.62 -11.85
C LEU A 98 -21.88 -4.82 -11.21
N LEU A 99 -22.10 -4.29 -10.00
CA LEU A 99 -23.40 -4.34 -9.35
C LEU A 99 -24.48 -3.56 -10.13
N PHE A 100 -24.18 -2.33 -10.57
CA PHE A 100 -25.12 -1.51 -11.34
C PHE A 100 -25.42 -2.11 -12.73
N SER A 101 -24.40 -2.71 -13.39
CA SER A 101 -24.60 -3.45 -14.64
C SER A 101 -25.60 -4.60 -14.48
N LYS A 102 -25.58 -5.30 -13.33
CA LYS A 102 -26.46 -6.44 -13.06
C LYS A 102 -27.90 -6.01 -12.80
N VAL A 103 -28.12 -4.87 -12.15
CA VAL A 103 -29.46 -4.32 -11.87
C VAL A 103 -30.15 -3.80 -13.14
N SER A 104 -29.41 -3.27 -14.12
CA SER A 104 -30.02 -2.78 -15.38
C SER A 104 -30.49 -3.88 -16.35
N ARG A 105 -30.13 -5.15 -16.10
CA ARG A 105 -30.47 -6.30 -16.97
C ARG A 105 -31.62 -7.15 -16.43
N THR A 106 -32.22 -6.75 -15.32
CA THR A 106 -33.41 -7.37 -14.69
C THR A 106 -34.58 -6.41 -14.79
#